data_AF-A0A8J5N509-F1
#
_entry.id   AF-A0A8J5N509-F1
#
_cell.length_a   1.000
_cell.length_b   1.000
_cell.length_c   1.000
_cell.angle_alpha   90.00
_cell.angle_beta   90.00
_cell.angle_gamma   90.00
#
_symmetry.space_group_name_H-M   'P 1'
#
loop_
_entity.id
_entity.type
_entity.pdbx_description
1 polymer ?
#
loop_
_entity_poly.entity_id
_entity_poly.type
_entity_poly.pdbx_seq_one_letter_code
_entity_poly.pdbx_strand_id
1 'polypeptide(L)'
;YTSGVNKDGVSGGSDERRRRHQQAQQQQQALVTASRAAPPYGHRKGWLPRSQEDFGDGGAFPECHIAQYPLGMGKGGGDSGGGGGGSTSNALAVQLDDKGKVKYDVLARQGHAKDKIVYSKLTDLLPSSITSEDDPELQRPSIEEIEDTTEKTRQALEKLTQVKDCPVVLLSV
;
A
#
# COMPACT_ATOMS: atom_id res chain seq x y z
N TYR A 1 22.98 91.96 -0.55
CA TYR A 1 23.83 91.63 0.61
C TYR A 1 22.99 90.77 1.53
N THR A 2 23.20 89.49 1.76
CA THR A 2 24.35 88.59 1.55
C THR A 2 23.89 87.13 1.62
N SER A 3 24.39 86.32 0.69
CA SER A 3 24.93 84.95 0.81
C SER A 3 24.35 83.92 1.79
N GLY A 4 24.16 82.70 1.27
CA GLY A 4 24.31 81.48 2.06
C GLY A 4 23.72 80.22 1.43
N VAL A 5 24.21 79.80 0.26
CA VAL A 5 23.90 78.48 -0.32
C VAL A 5 24.89 77.47 0.24
N ASN A 6 24.45 76.55 1.10
CA ASN A 6 25.23 75.37 1.47
C ASN A 6 24.65 74.13 0.77
N LYS A 7 25.46 73.59 -0.14
CA LYS A 7 25.32 72.30 -0.80
C LYS A 7 25.98 71.26 0.09
N ASP A 8 25.21 70.35 0.68
CA ASP A 8 25.74 69.09 1.20
C ASP A 8 25.05 67.94 0.46
N GLY A 9 25.79 67.34 -0.46
CA GLY A 9 25.38 66.23 -1.29
C GLY A 9 25.31 64.94 -0.49
N VAL A 10 24.11 64.41 -0.30
CA VAL A 10 23.85 63.06 0.23
C VAL A 10 24.08 62.05 -0.90
N SER A 11 25.35 61.76 -1.19
CA SER A 11 25.76 60.67 -2.09
C SER A 11 26.12 59.44 -1.25
N GLY A 12 25.12 58.64 -0.86
CA GLY A 12 25.37 57.42 -0.09
C GLY A 12 24.22 56.41 -0.05
N GLY A 13 22.97 56.83 -0.36
CA GLY A 13 21.80 55.95 -0.23
C GLY A 13 21.62 54.93 -1.37
N SER A 14 22.20 55.17 -2.53
CA SER A 14 21.98 54.37 -3.75
C SER A 14 22.74 53.05 -3.72
N ASP A 15 24.00 53.09 -3.28
CA ASP A 15 24.88 51.91 -3.24
C ASP A 15 24.52 50.97 -2.10
N GLU A 16 24.03 51.51 -0.99
CA GLU A 16 23.60 50.71 0.15
C GLU A 16 22.27 49.97 -0.12
N ARG A 17 21.35 50.58 -0.89
CA ARG A 17 20.14 49.89 -1.38
C ARG A 17 20.46 48.78 -2.38
N ARG A 18 21.43 48.99 -3.28
CA ARG A 18 21.90 47.97 -4.24
C ARG A 18 22.60 46.82 -3.53
N ARG A 19 23.45 47.11 -2.53
CA ARG A 19 24.10 46.08 -1.69
C ARG A 19 23.08 45.26 -0.92
N ARG A 20 22.07 45.88 -0.28
CA ARG A 20 20.99 45.16 0.41
C ARG A 20 20.16 44.30 -0.54
N HIS A 21 19.87 44.77 -1.76
CA HIS A 21 19.20 43.95 -2.78
C HIS A 21 20.07 42.79 -3.27
N GLN A 22 21.38 43.00 -3.47
CA GLN A 22 22.32 41.94 -3.84
C GLN A 22 22.51 40.93 -2.70
N GLN A 23 22.51 41.37 -1.44
CA GLN A 23 22.60 40.49 -0.27
C GLN A 23 21.29 39.69 -0.06
N ALA A 24 20.13 40.31 -0.32
CA ALA A 24 18.84 39.63 -0.30
C ALA A 24 18.70 38.60 -1.44
N GLN A 25 19.28 38.86 -2.62
CA GLN A 25 19.37 37.88 -3.71
C GLN A 25 20.39 36.76 -3.42
N GLN A 26 21.49 37.04 -2.72
CA GLN A 26 22.47 36.02 -2.31
C GLN A 26 21.94 35.11 -1.18
N GLN A 27 20.99 35.57 -0.36
CA GLN A 27 20.31 34.74 0.64
C GLN A 27 19.23 33.80 0.04
N GLN A 28 18.95 33.92 -1.27
CA GLN A 28 18.11 32.96 -2.00
C GLN A 28 18.94 31.87 -2.70
N GLN A 29 20.16 31.61 -2.22
CA GLN A 29 20.88 30.38 -2.58
C GLN A 29 20.22 29.21 -1.87
N ALA A 30 19.37 28.52 -2.64
CA ALA A 30 18.91 27.15 -2.46
C ALA A 30 18.99 26.61 -1.03
N LEU A 31 17.89 26.77 -0.28
CA LEU A 31 17.50 25.77 0.71
C LEU A 31 17.27 24.47 -0.08
N VAL A 32 18.35 23.78 -0.42
CA VAL A 32 18.29 22.37 -0.78
C VAL A 32 17.77 21.73 0.48
N THR A 33 16.49 21.35 0.46
CA THR A 33 15.98 20.33 1.36
C THR A 33 16.81 19.11 1.07
N ALA A 34 17.98 18.99 1.71
CA ALA A 34 18.66 17.73 1.81
C ALA A 34 17.59 16.85 2.47
N SER A 35 16.95 16.00 1.67
CA SER A 35 16.26 14.83 2.21
C SER A 35 17.21 14.32 3.28
N ARG A 36 16.73 14.19 4.51
CA ARG A 36 17.48 13.55 5.60
C ARG A 36 17.60 12.07 5.24
N ALA A 37 18.31 11.80 4.15
CA ALA A 37 18.48 10.52 3.57
C ALA A 37 19.64 9.87 4.29
N ALA A 38 19.43 8.60 4.53
CA ALA A 38 20.34 7.75 5.23
C ALA A 38 21.71 7.73 4.48
N PRO A 39 22.86 8.01 5.13
CA PRO A 39 24.18 8.01 4.51
C PRO A 39 24.47 6.73 3.71
N PRO A 40 25.23 6.77 2.61
CA PRO A 40 25.47 5.59 1.79
C PRO A 40 26.07 4.42 2.58
N TYR A 41 25.79 3.19 2.13
CA TYR A 41 26.22 1.95 2.80
C TYR A 41 27.72 1.94 3.09
N GLY A 42 28.11 1.45 4.28
CA GLY A 42 29.51 1.45 4.75
C GLY A 42 29.96 2.75 5.45
N HIS A 43 29.23 3.86 5.31
CA HIS A 43 29.50 5.13 6.00
C HIS A 43 28.55 5.42 7.17
N ARG A 44 27.76 4.42 7.61
CA ARG A 44 26.77 4.58 8.68
C ARG A 44 27.34 4.40 10.10
N LYS A 45 28.65 4.27 10.25
CA LYS A 45 29.31 4.16 11.57
C LYS A 45 29.06 5.43 12.39
N GLY A 46 28.25 5.32 13.44
CA GLY A 46 27.89 6.43 14.32
C GLY A 46 26.73 7.28 13.83
N TRP A 47 26.04 6.89 12.75
CA TRP A 47 24.79 7.50 12.32
C TRP A 47 23.61 6.65 12.82
N LEU A 48 22.65 7.28 13.51
CA LEU A 48 21.56 6.60 14.17
C LEU A 48 20.23 7.21 13.69
N PRO A 49 19.40 6.47 12.94
CA PRO A 49 18.08 6.95 12.55
C PRO A 49 17.18 7.02 13.80
N ARG A 50 16.68 8.21 14.12
CA ARG A 50 15.80 8.44 15.29
C ARG A 50 14.38 8.78 14.87
N SER A 51 14.21 9.38 13.70
CA SER A 51 12.93 9.80 13.14
C SER A 51 12.57 8.98 11.89
N GLN A 52 11.28 8.92 11.57
CA GLN A 52 10.81 8.24 10.35
C GLN A 52 11.39 8.86 9.07
N GLU A 53 11.69 10.17 9.11
CA GLU A 53 12.29 10.91 8.01
C GLU A 53 13.73 10.49 7.73
N ASP A 54 14.49 10.07 8.76
CA ASP A 54 15.88 9.63 8.63
C ASP A 54 16.03 8.36 7.77
N PHE A 55 14.95 7.57 7.62
CA PHE A 55 14.93 6.40 6.74
C PHE A 55 14.76 6.78 5.26
N GLY A 56 14.16 7.95 4.98
CA GLY A 56 14.07 8.51 3.62
C GLY A 56 13.51 7.55 2.56
N ASP A 57 12.46 6.79 2.90
CA ASP A 57 11.86 5.72 2.07
C ASP A 57 12.67 4.40 1.97
N GLY A 58 13.76 4.30 2.74
CA GLY A 58 14.57 3.10 2.86
C GLY A 58 14.04 2.07 3.88
N GLY A 59 14.60 0.86 3.80
CA GLY A 59 14.37 -0.20 4.79
C GLY A 59 15.20 -0.01 6.07
N ALA A 60 15.08 -0.96 7.00
CA ALA A 60 15.87 -0.97 8.22
C ALA A 60 17.36 -1.28 7.93
N PHE A 61 18.26 -0.64 8.67
CA PHE A 61 19.70 -0.81 8.53
C PHE A 61 20.22 -1.84 9.54
N PRO A 62 20.54 -3.08 9.15
CA PRO A 62 20.97 -4.11 10.09
C PRO A 62 22.33 -3.79 10.75
N GLU A 63 23.12 -2.89 10.15
CA GLU A 63 24.40 -2.41 10.69
C GLU A 63 24.27 -1.45 11.89
N CYS A 64 23.07 -0.89 12.13
CA CYS A 64 22.80 -0.04 13.28
C CYS A 64 22.07 -0.87 14.36
N HIS A 65 22.72 -1.12 15.49
CA HIS A 65 22.20 -1.92 16.61
C HIS A 65 21.14 -1.17 17.45
N ILE A 66 20.04 -0.78 16.80
CA ILE A 66 18.88 -0.13 17.40
C ILE A 66 17.63 -0.74 16.79
N ALA A 67 16.56 -0.87 17.58
CA ALA A 67 15.25 -1.21 17.06
C ALA A 67 14.76 -0.12 16.09
N GLN A 68 14.68 -0.46 14.81
CA GLN A 68 14.25 0.43 13.74
C GLN A 68 12.89 -0.02 13.25
N TYR A 69 11.96 0.92 13.09
CA TYR A 69 10.60 0.65 12.65
C TYR A 69 10.24 1.54 11.45
N PRO A 70 10.81 1.29 10.25
CA PRO A 70 10.42 2.03 9.05
C PRO A 70 8.91 1.88 8.81
N LEU A 71 8.23 2.99 8.54
CA LEU A 71 6.78 3.09 8.38
C LEU A 71 6.00 2.54 9.59
N GLY A 72 6.60 2.53 10.78
CA GLY A 72 5.97 2.01 12.00
C GLY A 72 5.80 0.49 12.02
N MET A 73 6.30 -0.23 11.02
CA MET A 73 6.17 -1.68 10.93
C MET A 73 6.92 -2.37 12.08
N GLY A 74 6.30 -3.34 12.74
CA GLY A 74 6.88 -4.06 13.88
C GLY A 74 6.86 -3.33 15.22
N LYS A 75 6.29 -2.12 15.30
CA LYS A 75 6.13 -1.40 16.58
C LYS A 75 5.00 -2.02 17.39
N GLY A 76 5.33 -2.48 18.60
CA GLY A 76 4.37 -3.03 19.54
C GLY A 76 3.43 -1.95 20.09
N GLY A 77 2.21 -1.85 19.54
CA GLY A 77 1.17 -0.91 19.98
C GLY A 77 1.20 0.45 19.29
N GLY A 78 0.52 0.55 18.14
CA GLY A 78 0.20 1.84 17.52
C GLY A 78 -0.22 1.75 16.06
N ASP A 79 -1.51 2.03 15.83
CA ASP A 79 -2.20 2.47 14.61
C ASP A 79 -1.62 2.07 13.24
N SER A 80 -2.21 1.05 12.63
CA SER A 80 -2.12 0.70 11.20
C SER A 80 -0.77 0.17 10.67
N GLY A 81 -0.80 -1.08 10.21
CA GLY A 81 0.17 -1.60 9.23
C GLY A 81 1.28 -2.50 9.78
N GLY A 82 0.99 -3.80 9.87
CA GLY A 82 2.02 -4.84 9.75
C GLY A 82 2.68 -5.32 11.05
N GLY A 83 2.13 -6.41 11.57
CA GLY A 83 2.86 -7.49 12.22
C GLY A 83 3.75 -7.15 13.41
N GLY A 84 3.20 -7.20 14.63
CA GLY A 84 4.00 -7.47 15.82
C GLY A 84 3.58 -6.70 17.08
N GLY A 85 2.63 -7.27 17.82
CA GLY A 85 2.49 -7.06 19.27
C GLY A 85 1.60 -5.91 19.75
N GLY A 86 0.63 -6.22 20.61
CA GLY A 86 0.25 -5.32 21.71
C GLY A 86 -1.15 -4.70 21.71
N SER A 87 -1.80 -4.49 20.55
CA SER A 87 -3.18 -3.99 20.52
C SER A 87 -4.03 -4.83 19.56
N THR A 88 -5.01 -5.55 20.10
CA THR A 88 -5.93 -6.39 19.33
C THR A 88 -6.94 -5.53 18.56
N SER A 89 -6.53 -4.95 17.44
CA SER A 89 -7.45 -4.25 16.55
C SER A 89 -8.33 -5.26 15.80
N ASN A 90 -9.66 -5.14 15.91
CA ASN A 90 -10.65 -5.94 15.14
C ASN A 90 -10.77 -5.50 13.66
N ALA A 91 -9.80 -4.72 13.16
CA ALA A 91 -9.79 -4.27 11.79
C ALA A 91 -9.16 -5.32 10.88
N LEU A 92 -9.81 -5.63 9.75
CA LEU A 92 -9.22 -6.47 8.72
C LEU A 92 -8.04 -5.73 8.06
N ALA A 93 -6.95 -6.48 7.78
CA ALA A 93 -5.79 -5.92 7.13
C ALA A 93 -6.13 -5.40 5.72
N VAL A 94 -5.72 -4.18 5.42
CA VAL A 94 -5.88 -3.59 4.09
C VAL A 94 -4.99 -4.34 3.12
N GLN A 95 -5.61 -5.06 2.17
CA GLN A 95 -4.88 -5.78 1.13
C GLN A 95 -4.76 -4.92 -0.11
N LEU A 96 -3.63 -5.03 -0.83
CA LEU A 96 -3.41 -4.38 -2.11
C LEU A 96 -3.48 -5.40 -3.26
N ASP A 97 -3.94 -4.94 -4.41
CA ASP A 97 -3.91 -5.64 -5.70
C ASP A 97 -2.57 -5.43 -6.39
N ASP A 98 -2.26 -6.25 -7.39
CA ASP A 98 -0.98 -6.19 -8.12
C ASP A 98 -0.74 -4.81 -8.77
N LYS A 99 -1.83 -4.06 -8.98
CA LYS A 99 -1.85 -2.68 -9.48
C LYS A 99 -1.72 -1.61 -8.39
N GLY A 100 -1.43 -1.99 -7.15
CA GLY A 100 -1.32 -1.09 -5.99
C GLY A 100 -2.65 -0.49 -5.52
N LYS A 101 -3.80 -0.96 -6.04
CA LYS A 101 -5.12 -0.52 -5.58
C LYS A 101 -5.54 -1.30 -4.34
N VAL A 102 -6.23 -0.63 -3.42
CA VAL A 102 -6.80 -1.28 -2.23
C VAL A 102 -7.88 -2.28 -2.65
N LYS A 103 -7.75 -3.52 -2.18
CA LYS A 103 -8.73 -4.60 -2.38
C LYS A 103 -9.89 -4.41 -1.39
N TYR A 104 -10.92 -3.70 -1.82
CA TYR A 104 -12.19 -3.61 -1.07
C TYR A 104 -13.01 -4.92 -1.15
N ASP A 105 -12.66 -5.82 -2.07
CA ASP A 105 -13.31 -7.12 -2.26
C ASP A 105 -13.25 -8.02 -1.01
N VAL A 106 -12.27 -7.79 -0.12
CA VAL A 106 -12.13 -8.53 1.14
C VAL A 106 -13.35 -8.33 2.05
N LEU A 107 -13.99 -7.16 1.98
CA LEU A 107 -15.22 -6.88 2.72
C LEU A 107 -16.41 -7.67 2.15
N ALA A 108 -16.54 -7.73 0.83
CA ALA A 108 -17.59 -8.49 0.15
C ALA A 108 -17.42 -10.01 0.35
N ARG A 109 -16.19 -10.48 0.51
CA ARG A 109 -15.87 -11.90 0.78
C ARG A 109 -15.94 -12.27 2.25
N GLN A 110 -16.21 -11.33 3.15
CA GLN A 110 -16.27 -11.63 4.58
C GLN A 110 -17.38 -12.65 4.87
N GLY A 111 -17.00 -13.84 5.35
CA GLY A 111 -17.93 -14.95 5.60
C GLY A 111 -18.14 -15.91 4.42
N HIS A 112 -17.50 -15.65 3.27
CA HIS A 112 -17.46 -16.58 2.15
C HIS A 112 -16.14 -17.35 2.13
N ALA A 113 -16.18 -18.57 1.60
CA ALA A 113 -14.98 -19.35 1.39
C ALA A 113 -14.14 -18.72 0.26
N LYS A 114 -12.82 -18.88 0.34
CA LYS A 114 -11.84 -18.24 -0.57
C LYS A 114 -12.03 -18.63 -2.05
N ASP A 115 -12.64 -19.78 -2.28
CA ASP A 115 -12.98 -20.40 -3.57
C ASP A 115 -14.30 -19.88 -4.16
N LYS A 116 -15.18 -19.25 -3.37
CA LYS A 116 -16.40 -18.64 -3.91
C LYS A 116 -16.03 -17.41 -4.74
N ILE A 117 -16.51 -17.36 -5.98
CA ILE A 117 -16.32 -16.20 -6.86
C ILE A 117 -17.36 -15.14 -6.48
N VAL A 118 -16.88 -13.95 -6.13
CA VAL A 118 -17.68 -12.76 -5.84
C VAL A 118 -17.23 -11.67 -6.80
N TYR A 119 -18.18 -11.12 -7.56
CA TYR A 119 -17.97 -9.98 -8.45
C TYR A 119 -18.24 -8.69 -7.70
N SER A 120 -17.25 -7.82 -7.58
CA SER A 120 -17.32 -6.59 -6.80
C SER A 120 -16.69 -5.39 -7.50
N LYS A 121 -16.05 -5.60 -8.66
CA LYS A 121 -15.35 -4.55 -9.40
C LYS A 121 -16.23 -4.03 -10.54
N LEU A 122 -16.06 -2.76 -10.89
CA LEU A 122 -16.72 -2.17 -12.07
C LEU A 122 -16.34 -2.91 -13.36
N THR A 123 -15.11 -3.44 -13.43
CA THR A 123 -14.64 -4.25 -14.56
C THR A 123 -15.53 -5.46 -14.84
N ASP A 124 -16.19 -5.98 -13.81
CA ASP A 124 -17.03 -7.18 -13.90
C ASP A 124 -18.41 -6.85 -14.49
N LEU A 125 -18.80 -5.57 -14.53
CA LEU A 125 -20.02 -5.09 -15.18
C LEU A 125 -19.81 -4.76 -16.65
N LEU A 126 -18.55 -4.68 -17.10
CA LEU A 126 -18.26 -4.37 -18.49
C LEU A 126 -18.48 -5.62 -19.35
N PRO A 127 -19.18 -5.49 -20.49
CA PRO A 127 -19.35 -6.61 -21.40
C PRO A 127 -17.98 -7.01 -21.97
N SER A 128 -17.66 -8.28 -21.88
CA SER A 128 -16.52 -8.86 -22.60
C SER A 128 -16.88 -8.93 -24.08
N SER A 129 -16.10 -8.27 -24.93
CA SER A 129 -16.25 -8.38 -26.38
C SER A 129 -15.85 -9.79 -26.83
N ILE A 130 -16.83 -10.61 -27.18
CA ILE A 130 -16.55 -11.84 -27.93
C ILE A 130 -15.97 -11.45 -29.28
N THR A 131 -14.74 -11.84 -29.56
CA THR A 131 -14.03 -11.43 -30.79
C THR A 131 -14.08 -12.53 -31.85
N SER A 132 -14.45 -13.76 -31.48
CA SER A 132 -14.52 -14.91 -32.37
C SER A 132 -15.51 -15.95 -31.83
N GLU A 133 -16.29 -16.58 -32.72
CA GLU A 133 -17.30 -17.60 -32.35
C GLU A 133 -16.65 -18.93 -31.91
N ASP A 134 -15.36 -19.13 -32.20
CA ASP A 134 -14.56 -20.32 -31.89
C ASP A 134 -13.50 -20.03 -30.80
N ASP A 135 -13.89 -19.40 -29.69
CA ASP A 135 -12.98 -19.18 -28.55
C ASP A 135 -12.82 -20.48 -27.73
N PRO A 136 -11.60 -21.04 -27.60
CA PRO A 136 -11.35 -22.25 -26.81
C PRO A 136 -11.71 -22.10 -25.32
N GLU A 137 -11.84 -20.88 -24.78
CA GLU A 137 -12.28 -20.65 -23.39
C GLU A 137 -13.80 -20.77 -23.20
N LEU A 138 -14.60 -20.54 -24.25
CA LEU A 138 -16.07 -20.65 -24.20
C LEU A 138 -16.57 -22.05 -24.59
N GLN A 139 -15.69 -22.91 -25.10
CA GLN A 139 -16.07 -24.23 -25.54
C GLN A 139 -16.48 -25.11 -24.35
N ARG A 140 -17.47 -25.97 -24.59
CA ARG A 140 -17.89 -26.95 -23.59
C ARG A 140 -16.68 -27.82 -23.20
N PRO A 141 -16.52 -28.16 -21.90
CA PRO A 141 -15.52 -29.11 -21.46
C PRO A 141 -15.59 -30.41 -22.26
N SER A 142 -14.48 -31.15 -22.29
CA SER A 142 -14.38 -32.39 -23.05
C SER A 142 -15.39 -33.44 -22.57
N ILE A 143 -15.77 -34.38 -23.45
CA ILE A 143 -16.75 -35.43 -23.13
C ILE A 143 -16.30 -36.28 -21.93
N GLU A 144 -15.00 -36.54 -21.81
CA GLU A 144 -14.38 -37.31 -20.73
C GLU A 144 -14.53 -36.59 -19.37
N GLU A 145 -14.28 -35.28 -19.33
CA GLU A 145 -14.45 -34.48 -18.09
C GLU A 145 -15.92 -34.39 -17.65
N ILE A 146 -16.85 -34.38 -18.61
CA ILE A 146 -18.29 -34.40 -18.33
C ILE A 146 -18.69 -35.75 -17.72
N GLU A 147 -18.24 -36.86 -18.29
CA GLU A 147 -18.50 -38.20 -17.77
C GLU A 147 -17.93 -38.37 -16.36
N ASP A 148 -16.69 -37.94 -16.14
CA ASP A 148 -16.03 -37.94 -14.83
C ASP A 148 -16.78 -37.11 -13.78
N THR A 149 -17.22 -35.91 -14.17
CA THR A 149 -17.97 -35.02 -13.26
C THR A 149 -19.35 -35.58 -12.97
N THR A 150 -19.98 -36.22 -13.97
CA THR A 150 -21.28 -36.86 -13.83
C THR A 150 -21.20 -38.05 -12.88
N GLU A 151 -20.20 -38.91 -13.02
CA GLU A 151 -20.02 -40.07 -12.12
C GLU A 151 -19.68 -39.63 -10.69
N LYS A 152 -18.81 -38.62 -10.52
CA LYS A 152 -18.51 -38.04 -9.19
C LYS A 152 -19.77 -37.47 -8.53
N THR A 153 -20.59 -36.74 -9.29
CA THR A 153 -21.84 -36.15 -8.79
C THR A 153 -22.87 -37.22 -8.46
N ARG A 154 -23.00 -38.25 -9.31
CA ARG A 154 -23.88 -39.41 -9.10
C ARG A 154 -23.55 -40.12 -7.78
N GLN A 155 -22.28 -40.44 -7.56
CA GLN A 155 -21.82 -41.09 -6.32
C GLN A 155 -22.04 -40.20 -5.07
N ALA A 156 -21.84 -38.89 -5.18
CA ALA A 156 -22.08 -37.97 -4.06
C ALA A 156 -23.57 -37.89 -3.69
N LEU A 157 -24.46 -37.86 -4.69
CA LEU A 157 -25.90 -37.84 -4.47
C LEU A 157 -26.40 -39.17 -3.88
N GLU A 158 -25.91 -40.32 -4.36
CA GLU A 158 -26.25 -41.62 -3.78
C GLU A 158 -25.84 -41.73 -2.31
N LYS A 159 -24.68 -41.19 -1.93
CA LYS A 159 -24.27 -41.13 -0.51
C LYS A 159 -25.22 -40.25 0.31
N LEU A 160 -25.66 -39.12 -0.23
CA LEU A 160 -26.58 -38.22 0.46
C LEU A 160 -27.98 -38.84 0.62
N THR A 161 -28.49 -39.54 -0.39
CA THR A 161 -29.79 -40.23 -0.31
C THR A 161 -29.72 -41.37 0.69
N GLN A 162 -28.68 -42.21 0.65
CA GLN A 162 -28.48 -43.28 1.65
C GLN A 162 -28.45 -42.73 3.09
N VAL A 163 -27.80 -41.58 3.33
CA VAL A 163 -27.77 -40.95 4.66
C VAL A 163 -29.15 -40.42 5.07
N LYS A 164 -29.90 -39.80 4.16
CA LYS A 164 -31.26 -39.28 4.46
C LYS A 164 -32.29 -40.40 4.61
N ASP A 165 -32.18 -41.45 3.82
CA ASP A 165 -33.10 -42.57 3.75
C ASP A 165 -32.78 -43.66 4.79
N CYS A 166 -31.71 -43.53 5.58
CA CYS A 166 -31.42 -44.39 6.73
C CYS A 166 -32.15 -43.84 7.97
N PRO A 167 -33.36 -44.32 8.31
CA PRO A 167 -34.14 -43.77 9.40
C PRO A 167 -33.83 -44.60 10.64
N VAL A 168 -33.02 -44.08 11.57
CA VAL A 168 -33.12 -44.39 13.02
C VAL A 168 -33.40 -45.87 13.35
N VAL A 169 -32.71 -46.84 12.73
CA VAL A 169 -32.89 -48.28 13.04
C VAL A 169 -31.97 -48.76 14.17
N LEU A 170 -31.22 -47.86 14.82
CA LEU A 170 -30.15 -48.21 15.76
C LEU A 170 -30.31 -47.59 17.15
N LEU A 171 -31.52 -47.50 17.69
CA LEU A 171 -31.69 -47.23 19.13
C LEU A 171 -32.90 -47.96 19.74
N SER A 172 -32.95 -49.29 19.61
CA SER A 172 -33.88 -50.16 20.37
C SER A 172 -33.39 -51.61 20.37
N VAL A 173 -32.36 -51.90 21.16
CA VAL A 173 -32.10 -53.25 21.71
C VAL A 173 -31.59 -53.07 23.13
#